data_AF-A0A3S5CA66-F1
#
_entry.id   AF-A0A3S5CA66-F1
#
_cell.length_a   1.000
_cell.length_b   1.000
_cell.length_c   1.000
_cell.angle_alpha   90.00
_cell.angle_beta   90.00
_cell.angle_gamma   90.00
#
_symmetry.space_group_name_H-M   'P 1'
#
loop_
_entity.id
_entity.type
_entity.pdbx_description
1 polymer ?
#
loop_
_entity_poly.entity_id
_entity_poly.type
_entity_poly.pdbx_seq_one_letter_code
_entity_poly.pdbx_strand_id
1 'polypeptide(L)'
;MKILFISLGCDKNLADSEEMLGLLTAGGHEITDDETQADAIVINTCCFIKDAKEESVETILEMAEYKKTGSCHALIVTGCMAQRYQKEIIEEVPEVDAVLGTTSYGDIVKALEEAVAGNHFEEFRDIDYLPDTGSKRVLTTGGHFGYLKIAEGCDKHCTYCIIPKLRGKFRSVPMERLIAQAEDMAEQGVKELILVAQETTVYGKDLYGKKSLHILLKKLCEIRGIRWIRILYCYPEEIYDELIETIRDEKKICHYLDIPIQHASDHILKRMGRRTSKQELIDIVGKLRKEIPDIVLRTTLITGFPGETEEDHEELKEFVDEMEFDRLGVFTYSPEENTPAAEMADQVPEEVKEERRDELMELQQEISYDRGQDRIGQELLVMIEGKVADESAYIGRTYGDAPKVDGYIFVQTGELLMTGDFAKVRVTGALEYDLIGVLSDEYTE
;
A
#
# COMPACT_ATOMS: atom_id res chain seq x y z
N MET A 1 30.46 1.60 6.56
CA MET A 1 29.95 0.21 6.56
C MET A 1 28.96 0.08 5.44
N LYS A 2 28.92 -1.09 4.81
CA LYS A 2 27.89 -1.50 3.86
C LYS A 2 26.70 -2.09 4.62
N ILE A 3 25.50 -1.60 4.33
CA ILE A 3 24.26 -2.04 4.95
C ILE A 3 23.35 -2.62 3.89
N LEU A 4 22.90 -3.86 4.09
CA LEU A 4 21.77 -4.41 3.36
C LEU A 4 20.48 -4.02 4.08
N PHE A 5 19.51 -3.51 3.35
CA PHE A 5 18.20 -3.17 3.88
C PHE A 5 17.12 -3.95 3.15
N ILE A 6 16.38 -4.78 3.87
CA ILE A 6 15.27 -5.56 3.33
C ILE A 6 13.97 -4.97 3.86
N SER A 7 13.10 -4.53 2.94
CA SER A 7 11.79 -3.97 3.27
C SER A 7 10.70 -4.93 2.83
N LEU A 8 9.98 -5.51 3.79
CA LEU A 8 8.89 -6.46 3.54
C LEU A 8 7.52 -5.83 3.80
N GLY A 9 6.48 -6.46 3.26
CA GLY A 9 5.09 -6.08 3.50
C GLY A 9 4.57 -4.95 2.64
N CYS A 10 4.01 -3.92 3.26
CA CYS A 10 3.20 -2.92 2.57
C CYS A 10 3.92 -1.59 2.31
N ASP A 11 3.29 -0.74 1.52
CA ASP A 11 3.75 0.61 1.16
C ASP A 11 3.95 1.55 2.37
N LYS A 12 3.22 1.36 3.48
CA LYS A 12 3.47 2.08 4.74
C LYS A 12 4.82 1.69 5.32
N ASN A 13 5.12 0.38 5.26
CA ASN A 13 6.38 -0.16 5.75
C ASN A 13 7.54 0.29 4.86
N LEU A 14 7.33 0.33 3.54
CA LEU A 14 8.29 0.89 2.60
C LEU A 14 8.59 2.36 2.91
N ALA A 15 7.57 3.17 3.23
CA ALA A 15 7.79 4.56 3.63
C ALA A 15 8.64 4.69 4.90
N ASP A 16 8.44 3.81 5.89
CA ASP A 16 9.27 3.73 7.10
C ASP A 16 10.72 3.28 6.76
N SER A 17 10.88 2.31 5.87
CA SER A 17 12.17 1.84 5.36
C SER A 17 12.97 2.96 4.70
N GLU A 18 12.34 3.78 3.88
CA GLU A 18 13.01 4.89 3.19
C GLU A 18 13.43 6.03 4.13
N GLU A 19 12.70 6.25 5.25
CA GLU A 19 13.16 7.14 6.32
C GLU A 19 14.38 6.56 7.05
N MET A 20 14.37 5.27 7.38
CA MET A 20 15.51 4.60 8.01
C MET A 20 16.75 4.62 7.11
N LEU A 21 16.60 4.34 5.82
CA LEU A 21 17.68 4.45 4.82
C LEU A 21 18.24 5.88 4.75
N GLY A 22 17.36 6.89 4.85
CA GLY A 22 17.73 8.28 4.97
C GLY A 22 18.64 8.57 6.16
N LEU A 23 18.24 8.09 7.34
CA LEU A 23 19.02 8.22 8.58
C LEU A 23 20.38 7.51 8.49
N LEU A 24 20.40 6.27 7.98
CA LEU A 24 21.62 5.48 7.83
C LEU A 24 22.59 6.13 6.83
N THR A 25 22.10 6.60 5.68
CA THR A 25 22.93 7.26 4.67
C THR A 25 23.47 8.59 5.20
N ALA A 26 22.66 9.36 5.95
CA ALA A 26 23.10 10.58 6.61
C ALA A 26 24.18 10.32 7.69
N GLY A 27 24.16 9.14 8.30
CA GLY A 27 25.22 8.64 9.20
C GLY A 27 26.53 8.25 8.50
N GLY A 28 26.59 8.33 7.16
CA GLY A 28 27.78 8.00 6.35
C GLY A 28 27.91 6.51 6.02
N HIS A 29 26.81 5.74 6.16
CA HIS A 29 26.76 4.35 5.74
C HIS A 29 26.45 4.23 4.24
N GLU A 30 26.94 3.17 3.61
CA GLU A 30 26.69 2.84 2.19
C GLU A 30 25.66 1.71 2.12
N ILE A 31 24.72 1.77 1.17
CA ILE A 31 23.72 0.72 0.96
C ILE A 31 24.21 -0.28 -0.08
N THR A 32 24.00 -1.57 0.17
CA THR A 32 24.35 -2.66 -0.75
C THR A 32 23.13 -3.55 -0.99
N ASP A 33 23.00 -4.05 -2.21
CA ASP A 33 21.99 -5.06 -2.59
C ASP A 33 22.56 -6.50 -2.56
N ASP A 34 23.81 -6.66 -2.13
CA ASP A 34 24.51 -7.94 -2.01
C ASP A 34 24.70 -8.30 -0.53
N GLU A 35 23.97 -9.32 -0.08
CA GLU A 35 23.99 -9.85 1.28
C GLU A 35 25.36 -10.38 1.70
N THR A 36 26.17 -10.86 0.75
CA THR A 36 27.52 -11.38 1.04
C THR A 36 28.54 -10.30 1.34
N GLN A 37 28.22 -9.03 1.03
CA GLN A 37 29.07 -7.87 1.25
C GLN A 37 28.59 -6.97 2.40
N ALA A 38 27.46 -7.30 3.03
CA ALA A 38 26.88 -6.50 4.08
C ALA A 38 27.70 -6.62 5.38
N ASP A 39 28.08 -5.47 5.97
CA ASP A 39 28.63 -5.38 7.33
C ASP A 39 27.50 -5.45 8.37
N ALA A 40 26.29 -5.02 8.00
CA ALA A 40 25.08 -5.09 8.79
C ALA A 40 23.85 -5.30 7.91
N ILE A 41 22.83 -5.96 8.44
CA ILE A 41 21.57 -6.24 7.77
C ILE A 41 20.43 -5.66 8.61
N VAL A 42 19.55 -4.89 7.98
CA VAL A 42 18.32 -4.38 8.59
C VAL A 42 17.12 -4.97 7.87
N ILE A 43 16.19 -5.57 8.61
CA ILE A 43 14.97 -6.17 8.07
C ILE A 43 13.77 -5.45 8.65
N ASN A 44 13.04 -4.71 7.81
CA ASN A 44 11.76 -4.13 8.17
C ASN A 44 10.62 -5.10 7.82
N THR A 45 10.08 -5.74 8.85
CA THR A 45 9.19 -6.91 8.76
C THR A 45 7.71 -6.57 8.73
N CYS A 46 6.90 -7.51 8.23
CA CYS A 46 5.44 -7.45 8.24
C CYS A 46 4.87 -8.60 9.08
N CYS A 47 3.66 -8.44 9.60
CA CYS A 47 2.92 -9.53 10.27
C CYS A 47 1.41 -9.36 10.12
N PHE A 48 0.97 -8.70 9.05
CA PHE A 48 -0.43 -8.32 8.86
C PHE A 48 -1.31 -9.48 8.39
N ILE A 49 -0.79 -10.32 7.50
CA ILE A 49 -1.43 -11.55 7.03
C ILE A 49 -0.46 -12.71 7.22
N LYS A 50 -0.98 -13.94 7.22
CA LYS A 50 -0.22 -15.18 7.39
C LYS A 50 0.99 -15.27 6.46
N ASP A 51 0.80 -15.09 5.15
CA ASP A 51 1.89 -15.22 4.17
C ASP A 51 3.01 -14.20 4.42
N ALA A 52 2.65 -12.96 4.75
CA ALA A 52 3.62 -11.91 5.08
C ALA A 52 4.36 -12.19 6.41
N LYS A 53 3.73 -12.91 7.34
CA LYS A 53 4.37 -13.39 8.57
C LYS A 53 5.35 -14.51 8.24
N GLU A 54 4.98 -15.47 7.39
CA GLU A 54 5.87 -16.57 6.98
C GLU A 54 7.09 -16.02 6.24
N GLU A 55 6.89 -15.13 5.24
CA GLU A 55 7.95 -14.44 4.50
C GLU A 55 8.92 -13.71 5.45
N SER A 56 8.39 -13.01 6.46
CA SER A 56 9.21 -12.27 7.42
C SER A 56 10.04 -13.20 8.31
N VAL A 57 9.50 -14.34 8.77
CA VAL A 57 10.29 -15.32 9.55
C VAL A 57 11.38 -15.95 8.68
N GLU A 58 11.02 -16.39 7.47
CA GLU A 58 11.97 -17.01 6.54
C GLU A 58 13.14 -16.07 6.23
N THR A 59 12.85 -14.80 5.93
CA THR A 59 13.87 -13.79 5.66
C THR A 59 14.79 -13.55 6.86
N ILE A 60 14.25 -13.48 8.09
CA ILE A 60 15.06 -13.31 9.30
C ILE A 60 16.02 -14.49 9.46
N LEU A 61 15.52 -15.72 9.29
CA LEU A 61 16.32 -16.93 9.44
C LEU A 61 17.39 -17.04 8.35
N GLU A 62 17.06 -16.70 7.10
CA GLU A 62 18.01 -16.69 5.99
C GLU A 62 19.14 -15.68 6.25
N MET A 63 18.79 -14.45 6.67
CA MET A 63 19.77 -13.40 6.96
C MET A 63 20.61 -13.69 8.21
N ALA A 64 20.05 -14.42 9.19
CA ALA A 64 20.80 -14.88 10.38
C ALA A 64 21.96 -15.83 10.01
N GLU A 65 21.88 -16.59 8.92
CA GLU A 65 22.99 -17.43 8.48
C GLU A 65 24.23 -16.62 8.05
N TYR A 66 24.04 -15.38 7.58
CA TYR A 66 25.14 -14.48 7.23
C TYR A 66 25.88 -13.93 8.45
N LYS A 67 25.25 -13.91 9.65
CA LYS A 67 25.94 -13.64 10.93
C LYS A 67 26.87 -14.78 11.34
N LYS A 68 26.57 -16.02 10.93
CA LYS A 68 27.38 -17.21 11.26
C LYS A 68 28.56 -17.40 10.30
N THR A 69 28.35 -17.08 9.02
CA THR A 69 29.24 -17.52 7.93
C THR A 69 29.83 -16.37 7.10
N GLY A 70 29.26 -15.16 7.21
CA GLY A 70 29.56 -14.03 6.34
C GLY A 70 30.26 -12.86 7.03
N SER A 71 30.28 -11.71 6.35
CA SER A 71 30.81 -10.44 6.84
C SER A 71 29.87 -9.67 7.76
N CYS A 72 28.65 -10.18 7.99
CA CYS A 72 27.63 -9.49 8.74
C CYS A 72 27.96 -9.50 10.24
N HIS A 73 28.13 -8.31 10.82
CA HIS A 73 28.41 -8.12 12.23
C HIS A 73 27.17 -7.74 13.04
N ALA A 74 26.14 -7.19 12.38
CA ALA A 74 24.91 -6.74 13.03
C ALA A 74 23.66 -7.14 12.23
N LEU A 75 22.69 -7.80 12.88
CA LEU A 75 21.37 -8.11 12.35
C LEU A 75 20.30 -7.38 13.17
N ILE A 76 19.55 -6.51 12.51
CA ILE A 76 18.54 -5.65 13.13
C ILE A 76 17.17 -5.98 12.55
N VAL A 77 16.20 -6.24 13.42
CA VAL A 77 14.82 -6.54 13.03
C VAL A 77 13.90 -5.41 13.50
N THR A 78 13.10 -4.85 12.60
CA THR A 78 12.12 -3.81 12.92
C THR A 78 10.80 -4.06 12.21
N GLY A 79 9.81 -3.18 12.42
CA GLY A 79 8.52 -3.26 11.75
C GLY A 79 7.42 -3.95 12.56
N CYS A 80 6.36 -4.38 11.88
CA CYS A 80 5.15 -4.89 12.51
C CYS A 80 5.40 -6.21 13.27
N MET A 81 6.24 -7.10 12.73
CA MET A 81 6.55 -8.37 13.41
C MET A 81 7.36 -8.11 14.68
N ALA A 82 8.38 -7.26 14.59
CA ALA A 82 9.17 -6.81 15.73
C ALA A 82 8.31 -6.24 16.86
N GLN A 83 7.32 -5.41 16.51
CA GLN A 83 6.39 -4.83 17.49
C GLN A 83 5.49 -5.88 18.16
N ARG A 84 5.08 -6.91 17.43
CA ARG A 84 4.14 -7.95 17.90
C ARG A 84 4.83 -9.03 18.73
N TYR A 85 5.97 -9.51 18.24
CA TYR A 85 6.69 -10.69 18.72
C TYR A 85 8.05 -10.28 19.33
N GLN A 86 8.00 -9.28 20.22
CA GLN A 86 9.19 -8.59 20.74
C GLN A 86 10.19 -9.55 21.37
N LYS A 87 9.70 -10.45 22.22
CA LYS A 87 10.54 -11.39 22.97
C LYS A 87 10.86 -12.62 22.14
N GLU A 88 9.88 -13.12 21.43
CA GLU A 88 9.97 -14.34 20.64
C GLU A 88 11.05 -14.24 19.56
N ILE A 89 11.20 -13.07 18.91
CA ILE A 89 12.28 -12.87 17.92
C ILE A 89 13.67 -13.04 18.55
N ILE A 90 13.88 -12.49 19.75
CA ILE A 90 15.17 -12.53 20.44
C ILE A 90 15.44 -13.92 21.04
N GLU A 91 14.40 -14.55 21.59
CA GLU A 91 14.49 -15.88 22.20
C GLU A 91 14.70 -16.98 21.15
N GLU A 92 14.03 -16.90 20.00
CA GLU A 92 14.06 -17.92 18.95
C GLU A 92 15.15 -17.67 17.90
N VAL A 93 15.61 -16.43 17.72
CA VAL A 93 16.70 -16.07 16.78
C VAL A 93 17.80 -15.27 17.51
N PRO A 94 18.68 -15.94 18.26
CA PRO A 94 19.75 -15.29 19.04
C PRO A 94 20.76 -14.47 18.20
N GLU A 95 20.81 -14.69 16.89
CA GLU A 95 21.63 -13.92 15.96
C GLU A 95 21.14 -12.48 15.75
N VAL A 96 19.91 -12.16 16.15
CA VAL A 96 19.37 -10.79 16.10
C VAL A 96 19.97 -9.95 17.22
N ASP A 97 20.74 -8.92 16.86
CA ASP A 97 21.40 -8.05 17.82
C ASP A 97 20.49 -6.92 18.31
N ALA A 98 19.57 -6.46 17.46
CA ALA A 98 18.67 -5.37 17.82
C ALA A 98 17.24 -5.55 17.31
N VAL A 99 16.26 -5.16 18.14
CA VAL A 99 14.84 -5.19 17.79
C VAL A 99 14.20 -3.82 18.05
N LEU A 100 13.54 -3.25 17.04
CA LEU A 100 12.86 -1.96 17.13
C LEU A 100 11.37 -2.09 16.78
N GLY A 101 10.51 -1.52 17.63
CA GLY A 101 9.08 -1.38 17.36
C GLY A 101 8.75 -0.46 16.17
N THR A 102 7.48 -0.45 15.76
CA THR A 102 6.97 0.33 14.60
C THR A 102 7.08 1.84 14.78
N THR A 103 7.19 2.35 16.02
CA THR A 103 7.38 3.78 16.33
C THR A 103 8.81 4.11 16.76
N SER A 104 9.72 3.13 16.73
CA SER A 104 11.11 3.28 17.17
C SER A 104 12.11 3.37 16.02
N TYR A 105 11.66 3.32 14.75
CA TYR A 105 12.55 3.33 13.59
C TYR A 105 13.46 4.57 13.50
N GLY A 106 13.11 5.67 14.17
CA GLY A 106 13.97 6.85 14.28
C GLY A 106 15.28 6.59 15.05
N ASP A 107 15.35 5.52 15.85
CA ASP A 107 16.53 5.12 16.61
C ASP A 107 17.39 4.09 15.85
N ILE A 108 17.15 3.87 14.54
CA ILE A 108 17.85 2.84 13.75
C ILE A 108 19.38 2.99 13.75
N VAL A 109 19.89 4.23 13.71
CA VAL A 109 21.33 4.51 13.75
C VAL A 109 21.92 4.10 15.10
N LYS A 110 21.22 4.42 16.20
CA LYS A 110 21.63 4.03 17.55
C LYS A 110 21.61 2.50 17.71
N ALA A 111 20.57 1.84 17.20
CA ALA A 111 20.49 0.39 17.22
C ALA A 111 21.66 -0.26 16.47
N LEU A 112 22.05 0.29 15.32
CA LEU A 112 23.20 -0.16 14.56
C LEU A 112 24.50 0.01 15.33
N GLU A 113 24.73 1.18 15.94
CA GLU A 113 25.92 1.45 16.73
C GLU A 113 26.07 0.49 17.92
N GLU A 114 24.99 0.25 18.67
CA GLU A 114 24.97 -0.69 19.79
C GLU A 114 25.20 -2.15 19.33
N ALA A 115 24.53 -2.58 18.26
CA ALA A 115 24.68 -3.92 17.70
C ALA A 115 26.12 -4.18 17.24
N VAL A 116 26.74 -3.22 16.53
CA VAL A 116 28.15 -3.32 16.10
C VAL A 116 29.12 -3.32 17.28
N ALA A 117 28.78 -2.65 18.39
CA ALA A 117 29.55 -2.71 19.63
C ALA A 117 29.42 -4.05 20.38
N GLY A 118 28.56 -4.96 19.91
CA GLY A 118 28.28 -6.25 20.52
C GLY A 118 27.28 -6.20 21.67
N ASN A 119 26.51 -5.11 21.76
CA ASN A 119 25.43 -4.97 22.74
C ASN A 119 24.10 -5.36 22.10
N HIS A 120 23.23 -6.03 22.86
CA HIS A 120 21.83 -6.17 22.47
C HIS A 120 21.10 -4.84 22.66
N PHE A 121 20.27 -4.47 21.68
CA PHE A 121 19.49 -3.24 21.73
C PHE A 121 18.01 -3.49 21.46
N GLU A 122 17.15 -3.02 22.35
CA GLU A 122 15.71 -3.10 22.22
C GLU A 122 15.10 -1.73 22.46
N GLU A 123 14.25 -1.26 21.55
CA GLU A 123 13.54 0.00 21.72
C GLU A 123 12.10 -0.10 21.25
N PHE A 124 11.18 0.10 22.19
CA PHE A 124 9.73 0.07 21.96
C PHE A 124 9.11 1.32 22.58
N ARG A 125 9.07 2.40 21.80
CA ARG A 125 8.37 3.62 22.19
C ARG A 125 6.87 3.38 22.28
N ASP A 126 6.17 4.35 22.86
CA ASP A 126 4.71 4.32 22.86
C ASP A 126 4.19 4.11 21.42
N ILE A 127 3.23 3.21 21.26
CA ILE A 127 2.66 2.88 19.97
C ILE A 127 1.81 4.02 19.40
N ASP A 128 1.37 4.94 20.25
CA ASP A 128 0.70 6.20 19.91
C ASP A 128 1.71 7.34 19.65
N TYR A 129 3.03 7.06 19.64
CA TYR A 129 4.03 8.03 19.18
C TYR A 129 4.02 8.16 17.65
N LEU A 130 4.27 9.36 17.14
CA LEU A 130 4.49 9.63 15.73
C LEU A 130 5.95 10.08 15.55
N PRO A 131 6.83 9.26 14.95
CA PRO A 131 8.22 9.63 14.80
C PRO A 131 8.42 10.84 13.90
N ASP A 132 9.27 11.77 14.34
CA ASP A 132 9.75 12.88 13.54
C ASP A 132 11.27 12.78 13.41
N THR A 133 11.70 12.23 12.27
CA THR A 133 13.12 11.97 12.00
C THR A 133 13.84 13.19 11.45
N GLY A 134 13.10 14.19 10.91
CA GLY A 134 13.67 15.35 10.22
C GLY A 134 14.60 14.99 9.04
N SER A 135 14.62 13.73 8.63
CA SER A 135 15.57 13.18 7.66
C SER A 135 14.99 13.23 6.25
N LYS A 136 15.88 13.37 5.25
CA LYS A 136 15.50 13.16 3.85
C LYS A 136 15.37 11.66 3.60
N ARG A 137 14.35 11.26 2.84
CA ARG A 137 14.16 9.87 2.45
C ARG A 137 15.10 9.48 1.31
N VAL A 138 15.55 8.24 1.34
CA VAL A 138 16.18 7.58 0.18
C VAL A 138 15.09 6.78 -0.52
N LEU A 139 14.66 7.24 -1.70
CA LEU A 139 13.60 6.60 -2.45
C LEU A 139 14.09 5.30 -3.11
N THR A 140 13.32 4.23 -2.96
CA THR A 140 13.64 2.88 -3.48
C THR A 140 12.67 2.40 -4.56
N THR A 141 11.72 3.25 -4.94
CA THR A 141 10.69 3.03 -5.98
C THR A 141 11.18 3.32 -7.41
N GLY A 142 12.49 3.43 -7.63
CA GLY A 142 13.05 3.84 -8.94
C GLY A 142 12.79 5.30 -9.30
N GLY A 143 12.36 6.13 -8.34
CA GLY A 143 12.31 7.60 -8.45
C GLY A 143 11.17 8.20 -9.28
N HIS A 144 10.31 7.40 -9.93
CA HIS A 144 9.22 7.91 -10.78
C HIS A 144 7.86 8.01 -10.06
N PHE A 145 7.64 7.21 -9.01
CA PHE A 145 6.57 7.40 -8.04
C PHE A 145 7.11 7.34 -6.61
N GLY A 146 6.34 7.77 -5.61
CA GLY A 146 6.72 7.59 -4.21
C GLY A 146 5.53 7.64 -3.26
N TYR A 147 5.60 6.83 -2.19
CA TYR A 147 4.55 6.76 -1.17
C TYR A 147 4.74 7.86 -0.13
N LEU A 148 3.75 8.74 0.02
CA LEU A 148 3.69 9.78 1.03
C LEU A 148 2.77 9.30 2.17
N LYS A 149 3.37 8.89 3.30
CA LYS A 149 2.62 8.42 4.45
C LYS A 149 2.03 9.61 5.21
N ILE A 150 0.71 9.80 5.14
CA ILE A 150 0.05 11.00 5.68
C ILE A 150 -0.47 10.84 7.11
N ALA A 151 -0.59 9.60 7.58
CA ALA A 151 -1.05 9.27 8.92
C ALA A 151 -0.56 7.87 9.32
N GLU A 152 -0.63 7.58 10.62
CA GLU A 152 -0.30 6.29 11.23
C GLU A 152 -1.44 5.82 12.14
N GLY A 153 -1.64 4.51 12.20
CA GLY A 153 -2.64 3.88 13.07
C GLY A 153 -4.08 4.03 12.57
N CYS A 154 -5.04 3.47 13.30
CA CYS A 154 -6.44 3.44 12.87
C CYS A 154 -7.41 3.22 14.05
N ASP A 155 -8.50 3.99 14.09
CA ASP A 155 -9.53 3.95 15.15
C ASP A 155 -10.83 3.22 14.73
N LYS A 156 -10.78 2.44 13.65
CA LYS A 156 -11.97 1.78 13.08
C LYS A 156 -12.38 0.51 13.86
N HIS A 157 -11.43 -0.10 14.58
CA HIS A 157 -11.66 -1.29 15.41
C HIS A 157 -12.34 -2.45 14.68
N CYS A 158 -11.98 -2.70 13.41
CA CYS A 158 -12.47 -3.85 12.67
C CYS A 158 -12.10 -5.16 13.38
N THR A 159 -13.02 -6.09 13.49
CA THR A 159 -12.87 -7.29 14.34
C THR A 159 -11.81 -8.27 13.86
N TYR A 160 -11.41 -8.21 12.59
CA TYR A 160 -10.32 -9.00 12.00
C TYR A 160 -8.97 -8.28 12.00
N CYS A 161 -8.90 -7.00 12.39
CA CYS A 161 -7.72 -6.17 12.14
C CYS A 161 -6.87 -5.98 13.40
N ILE A 162 -5.61 -6.43 13.33
CA ILE A 162 -4.65 -6.31 14.43
C ILE A 162 -3.94 -4.95 14.50
N ILE A 163 -4.05 -4.13 13.45
CA ILE A 163 -3.35 -2.84 13.29
C ILE A 163 -3.39 -1.93 14.52
N PRO A 164 -4.53 -1.72 15.22
CA PRO A 164 -4.54 -0.84 16.39
C PRO A 164 -3.56 -1.29 17.50
N LYS A 165 -3.22 -2.58 17.56
CA LYS A 165 -2.23 -3.13 18.51
C LYS A 165 -0.79 -3.06 17.98
N LEU A 166 -0.59 -2.81 16.69
CA LEU A 166 0.73 -2.76 16.05
C LEU A 166 1.18 -1.35 15.67
N ARG A 167 0.26 -0.44 15.39
CA ARG A 167 0.54 0.92 14.94
C ARG A 167 -0.24 1.99 15.73
N GLY A 168 -1.02 1.57 16.73
CA GLY A 168 -1.71 2.47 17.66
C GLY A 168 -2.95 3.15 17.06
N LYS A 169 -3.40 4.20 17.75
CA LYS A 169 -4.55 5.03 17.35
C LYS A 169 -4.28 5.86 16.11
N PHE A 170 -5.32 6.40 15.50
CA PHE A 170 -5.14 7.27 14.34
C PHE A 170 -4.39 8.57 14.70
N ARG A 171 -3.32 8.88 13.95
CA ARG A 171 -2.47 10.06 14.12
C ARG A 171 -2.05 10.61 12.77
N SER A 172 -2.46 11.83 12.45
CA SER A 172 -2.06 12.50 11.21
C SER A 172 -0.65 13.06 11.30
N VAL A 173 0.05 13.09 10.18
CA VAL A 173 1.29 13.85 10.02
C VAL A 173 0.96 15.31 9.72
N PRO A 174 1.61 16.30 10.37
CA PRO A 174 1.39 17.71 10.08
C PRO A 174 1.58 18.06 8.60
N MET A 175 0.65 18.83 8.05
CA MET A 175 0.60 19.20 6.63
C MET A 175 1.88 19.88 6.15
N GLU A 176 2.50 20.71 6.99
CA GLU A 176 3.76 21.39 6.67
C GLU A 176 4.89 20.40 6.42
N ARG A 177 4.97 19.32 7.21
CA ARG A 177 5.95 18.23 7.01
C ARG A 177 5.67 17.46 5.73
N LEU A 178 4.39 17.17 5.45
CA LEU A 178 3.99 16.45 4.24
C LEU A 178 4.29 17.24 2.97
N ILE A 179 4.07 18.55 2.96
CA ILE A 179 4.39 19.42 1.82
C ILE A 179 5.90 19.46 1.61
N ALA A 180 6.69 19.69 2.66
CA ALA A 180 8.15 19.71 2.56
C ALA A 180 8.71 18.37 2.05
N GLN A 181 8.16 17.25 2.51
CA GLN A 181 8.54 15.92 2.04
C GLN A 181 8.17 15.71 0.57
N ALA A 182 6.96 16.11 0.17
CA ALA A 182 6.51 16.02 -1.22
C ALA A 182 7.33 16.90 -2.18
N GLU A 183 7.76 18.08 -1.74
CA GLU A 183 8.67 18.96 -2.49
C GLU A 183 10.04 18.31 -2.70
N ASP A 184 10.64 17.74 -1.64
CA ASP A 184 11.90 17.00 -1.73
C ASP A 184 11.79 15.78 -2.67
N MET A 185 10.70 15.03 -2.59
CA MET A 185 10.43 13.91 -3.51
C MET A 185 10.31 14.38 -4.96
N ALA A 186 9.66 15.52 -5.21
CA ALA A 186 9.57 16.10 -6.55
C ALA A 186 10.93 16.54 -7.10
N GLU A 187 11.80 17.10 -6.24
CA GLU A 187 13.20 17.42 -6.58
C GLU A 187 14.03 16.18 -6.93
N GLN A 188 13.75 15.05 -6.27
CA GLN A 188 14.35 13.75 -6.58
C GLN A 188 13.79 13.08 -7.86
N GLY A 189 12.81 13.71 -8.53
CA GLY A 189 12.29 13.27 -9.83
C GLY A 189 10.92 12.59 -9.81
N VAL A 190 10.33 12.41 -8.62
CA VAL A 190 9.02 11.76 -8.45
C VAL A 190 7.96 12.49 -9.28
N LYS A 191 7.18 11.71 -10.04
CA LYS A 191 6.07 12.19 -10.87
C LYS A 191 4.71 11.83 -10.28
N GLU A 192 4.60 10.67 -9.63
CA GLU A 192 3.38 10.23 -8.96
C GLU A 192 3.59 10.19 -7.44
N LEU A 193 2.83 10.99 -6.70
CA LEU A 193 2.71 10.88 -5.25
C LEU A 193 1.54 9.98 -4.90
N ILE A 194 1.76 9.01 -4.03
CA ILE A 194 0.71 8.08 -3.58
C ILE A 194 0.51 8.28 -2.09
N LEU A 195 -0.63 8.84 -1.71
CA LEU A 195 -0.98 9.10 -0.32
C LEU A 195 -1.42 7.80 0.33
N VAL A 196 -0.75 7.45 1.42
CA VAL A 196 -0.97 6.19 2.13
C VAL A 196 -1.11 6.41 3.62
N ALA A 197 -1.97 5.62 4.22
CA ALA A 197 -2.18 5.47 5.65
C ALA A 197 -2.96 4.15 5.86
N GLN A 198 -3.25 3.78 7.10
CA GLN A 198 -4.23 2.73 7.35
C GLN A 198 -5.67 3.21 7.08
N GLU A 199 -5.88 4.53 7.10
CA GLU A 199 -7.15 5.19 6.79
C GLU A 199 -6.83 6.63 6.34
N THR A 200 -7.05 7.00 5.08
CA THR A 200 -6.63 8.32 4.56
C THR A 200 -7.71 9.40 4.66
N THR A 201 -8.99 9.04 4.49
CA THR A 201 -10.13 9.97 4.39
C THR A 201 -10.35 10.84 5.63
N VAL A 202 -9.97 10.34 6.81
CA VAL A 202 -10.10 11.08 8.09
C VAL A 202 -8.90 11.97 8.42
N TYR A 203 -7.92 12.09 7.53
CA TYR A 203 -6.74 12.93 7.72
C TYR A 203 -7.08 14.33 8.26
N GLY A 204 -6.34 14.74 9.29
CA GLY A 204 -6.46 16.05 9.92
C GLY A 204 -7.55 16.16 10.99
N LYS A 205 -8.38 15.13 11.20
CA LYS A 205 -9.43 15.18 12.23
C LYS A 205 -8.84 15.29 13.64
N ASP A 206 -7.78 14.56 13.92
CA ASP A 206 -7.05 14.53 15.18
C ASP A 206 -6.19 15.80 15.40
N LEU A 207 -5.57 16.34 14.34
CA LEU A 207 -4.71 17.53 14.43
C LEU A 207 -5.45 18.86 14.31
N TYR A 208 -6.43 18.95 13.40
CA TYR A 208 -7.08 20.20 12.99
C TYR A 208 -8.57 20.24 13.39
N GLY A 209 -9.07 19.20 14.06
CA GLY A 209 -10.46 19.10 14.53
C GLY A 209 -11.48 18.83 13.42
N LYS A 210 -11.05 18.63 12.16
CA LYS A 210 -11.91 18.37 11.01
C LYS A 210 -11.18 17.61 9.90
N LYS A 211 -11.92 16.88 9.07
CA LYS A 211 -11.36 16.24 7.87
C LYS A 211 -10.74 17.30 6.96
N SER A 212 -9.47 17.11 6.62
CA SER A 212 -8.65 18.11 5.93
C SER A 212 -7.89 17.52 4.73
N LEU A 213 -8.22 16.29 4.31
CA LEU A 213 -7.59 15.64 3.16
C LEU A 213 -7.73 16.48 1.88
N HIS A 214 -8.91 17.03 1.60
CA HIS A 214 -9.15 17.94 0.47
C HIS A 214 -8.23 19.17 0.48
N ILE A 215 -7.87 19.69 1.65
CA ILE A 215 -6.95 20.83 1.80
C ILE A 215 -5.52 20.40 1.49
N LEU A 216 -5.09 19.26 2.05
CA LEU A 216 -3.77 18.68 1.76
C LEU A 216 -3.60 18.44 0.26
N LEU A 217 -4.57 17.81 -0.38
CA LEU A 217 -4.54 17.49 -1.81
C LEU A 217 -4.38 18.75 -2.68
N LYS A 218 -5.14 19.81 -2.40
CA LYS A 218 -5.01 21.10 -3.11
C LYS A 218 -3.59 21.66 -2.99
N LYS A 219 -3.01 21.63 -1.79
CA LYS A 219 -1.62 22.10 -1.60
C LYS A 219 -0.59 21.22 -2.32
N LEU A 220 -0.77 19.89 -2.30
CA LEU A 220 0.11 18.99 -3.05
C LEU A 220 0.00 19.21 -4.57
N CYS A 221 -1.18 19.58 -5.08
CA CYS A 221 -1.36 19.93 -6.49
C CYS A 221 -0.55 21.17 -6.91
N GLU A 222 -0.20 22.07 -5.99
CA GLU A 222 0.62 23.26 -6.27
C GLU A 222 2.09 22.91 -6.55
N ILE A 223 2.57 21.75 -6.07
CA ILE A 223 3.98 21.33 -6.18
C ILE A 223 4.34 21.04 -7.64
N ARG A 224 5.38 21.73 -8.14
CA ARG A 224 5.91 21.51 -9.50
C ARG A 224 6.65 20.18 -9.58
N GLY A 225 6.64 19.54 -10.75
CA GLY A 225 7.27 18.23 -10.96
C GLY A 225 6.32 17.06 -10.75
N ILE A 226 5.42 17.15 -9.76
CA ILE A 226 4.36 16.16 -9.54
C ILE A 226 3.29 16.28 -10.64
N ARG A 227 2.97 15.13 -11.23
CA ARG A 227 1.97 14.94 -12.28
C ARG A 227 0.73 14.22 -11.80
N TRP A 228 0.91 13.18 -10.98
CA TRP A 228 -0.17 12.38 -10.42
C TRP A 228 -0.14 12.38 -8.90
N ILE A 229 -1.33 12.43 -8.32
CA ILE A 229 -1.58 12.27 -6.89
C ILE A 229 -2.67 11.21 -6.75
N ARG A 230 -2.31 10.07 -6.16
CA ARG A 230 -3.22 8.94 -5.93
C ARG A 230 -3.53 8.81 -4.45
N ILE A 231 -4.75 8.41 -4.14
CA ILE A 231 -5.22 8.22 -2.77
C ILE A 231 -5.58 6.76 -2.59
N LEU A 232 -4.95 6.10 -1.61
CA LEU A 232 -5.25 4.71 -1.26
C LEU A 232 -5.92 4.61 0.12
N TYR A 233 -6.54 3.46 0.42
CA TYR A 233 -7.08 3.15 1.76
C TYR A 233 -8.15 4.12 2.24
N CYS A 234 -9.17 4.36 1.42
CA CYS A 234 -10.29 5.24 1.72
C CYS A 234 -11.47 4.48 2.34
N TYR A 235 -11.85 4.78 3.57
CA TYR A 235 -13.07 4.18 4.14
C TYR A 235 -14.33 4.83 3.54
N PRO A 236 -15.26 4.04 2.97
CA PRO A 236 -16.42 4.54 2.22
C PRO A 236 -17.31 5.49 3.05
N GLU A 237 -17.57 5.17 4.32
CA GLU A 237 -18.41 5.99 5.20
C GLU A 237 -17.80 7.34 5.57
N GLU A 238 -16.51 7.54 5.28
CA GLU A 238 -15.80 8.76 5.62
C GLU A 238 -15.56 9.66 4.41
N ILE A 239 -15.98 9.27 3.21
CA ILE A 239 -15.92 10.11 2.01
C ILE A 239 -16.98 11.23 2.11
N TYR A 240 -16.60 12.45 1.77
CA TYR A 240 -17.41 13.67 1.94
C TYR A 240 -17.32 14.55 0.70
N ASP A 241 -18.27 15.49 0.56
CA ASP A 241 -18.47 16.27 -0.67
C ASP A 241 -17.22 17.05 -1.09
N GLU A 242 -16.57 17.75 -0.16
CA GLU A 242 -15.38 18.54 -0.48
C GLU A 242 -14.19 17.67 -0.94
N LEU A 243 -14.14 16.39 -0.53
CA LEU A 243 -13.16 15.45 -1.06
C LEU A 243 -13.49 15.04 -2.50
N ILE A 244 -14.76 14.69 -2.77
CA ILE A 244 -15.22 14.32 -4.12
C ILE A 244 -15.00 15.49 -5.09
N GLU A 245 -15.42 16.70 -4.71
CA GLU A 245 -15.21 17.93 -5.49
C GLU A 245 -13.72 18.16 -5.79
N THR A 246 -12.86 17.97 -4.79
CA THR A 246 -11.41 18.17 -4.98
C THR A 246 -10.81 17.15 -5.95
N ILE A 247 -11.20 15.88 -5.86
CA ILE A 247 -10.74 14.83 -6.80
C ILE A 247 -11.23 15.15 -8.22
N ARG A 248 -12.48 15.57 -8.38
CA ARG A 248 -13.09 15.93 -9.67
C ARG A 248 -12.41 17.13 -10.33
N ASP A 249 -12.10 18.16 -9.55
CA ASP A 249 -11.74 19.48 -10.09
C ASP A 249 -10.22 19.66 -10.25
N GLU A 250 -9.39 18.94 -9.48
CA GLU A 250 -7.93 19.06 -9.53
C GLU A 250 -7.29 18.08 -10.52
N LYS A 251 -6.71 18.61 -11.61
CA LYS A 251 -6.16 17.82 -12.74
C LYS A 251 -5.02 16.86 -12.40
N LYS A 252 -4.31 17.07 -11.28
CA LYS A 252 -3.21 16.20 -10.87
C LYS A 252 -3.69 15.03 -10.04
N ILE A 253 -4.92 15.04 -9.55
CA ILE A 253 -5.45 13.95 -8.74
C ILE A 253 -5.97 12.88 -9.70
N CYS A 254 -5.50 11.65 -9.53
CA CYS A 254 -6.03 10.54 -10.30
C CYS A 254 -7.51 10.37 -9.93
N HIS A 255 -8.39 10.23 -10.92
CA HIS A 255 -9.77 9.78 -10.71
C HIS A 255 -9.76 8.29 -10.36
N TYR A 256 -9.21 7.98 -9.19
CA TYR A 256 -8.99 6.65 -8.68
C TYR A 256 -9.18 6.67 -7.17
N LEU A 257 -9.99 5.76 -6.64
CA LEU A 257 -10.11 5.55 -5.21
C LEU A 257 -10.07 4.06 -4.88
N ASP A 258 -9.18 3.71 -3.96
CA ASP A 258 -9.18 2.41 -3.29
C ASP A 258 -10.06 2.46 -2.04
N ILE A 259 -11.21 1.79 -2.11
CA ILE A 259 -12.29 1.80 -1.13
C ILE A 259 -12.52 0.37 -0.62
N PRO A 260 -11.72 -0.12 0.34
CA PRO A 260 -11.82 -1.49 0.81
C PRO A 260 -13.08 -1.74 1.66
N ILE A 261 -14.15 -2.23 1.02
CA ILE A 261 -15.46 -2.48 1.67
C ILE A 261 -15.49 -3.78 2.49
N GLN A 262 -14.65 -4.75 2.13
CA GLN A 262 -14.48 -6.07 2.74
C GLN A 262 -15.65 -7.05 2.58
N HIS A 263 -16.88 -6.57 2.62
CA HIS A 263 -18.07 -7.37 2.36
C HIS A 263 -19.24 -6.46 1.96
N ALA A 264 -20.36 -7.04 1.52
CA ALA A 264 -21.59 -6.32 1.17
C ALA A 264 -22.80 -6.71 2.02
N SER A 265 -22.90 -7.97 2.50
CA SER A 265 -23.94 -8.36 3.47
C SER A 265 -23.88 -7.53 4.76
N ASP A 266 -25.02 -6.94 5.12
CA ASP A 266 -25.21 -6.20 6.38
C ASP A 266 -24.98 -7.06 7.62
N HIS A 267 -25.26 -8.37 7.53
CA HIS A 267 -25.02 -9.31 8.62
C HIS A 267 -23.51 -9.44 8.88
N ILE A 268 -22.72 -9.64 7.82
CA ILE A 268 -21.26 -9.80 7.92
C ILE A 268 -20.56 -8.48 8.21
N LEU A 269 -20.96 -7.37 7.59
CA LEU A 269 -20.43 -6.03 7.86
C LEU A 269 -20.53 -5.68 9.36
N LYS A 270 -21.67 -5.97 10.01
CA LYS A 270 -21.83 -5.77 11.45
C LYS A 270 -20.88 -6.63 12.27
N ARG A 271 -20.70 -7.91 11.92
CA ARG A 271 -19.75 -8.82 12.62
C ARG A 271 -18.30 -8.41 12.39
N MET A 272 -17.97 -7.86 11.23
CA MET A 272 -16.67 -7.25 10.89
C MET A 272 -16.37 -5.96 11.68
N GLY A 273 -17.36 -5.39 12.37
CA GLY A 273 -17.25 -4.09 13.04
C GLY A 273 -17.28 -2.91 12.07
N ARG A 274 -17.79 -3.09 10.85
CA ARG A 274 -18.00 -2.02 9.89
C ARG A 274 -19.19 -1.15 10.30
N ARG A 275 -19.12 0.13 9.99
CA ARG A 275 -20.19 1.11 10.27
C ARG A 275 -21.10 1.35 9.06
N THR A 276 -20.73 0.82 7.91
CA THR A 276 -21.48 0.86 6.66
C THR A 276 -22.49 -0.27 6.57
N SER A 277 -23.57 0.01 5.84
CA SER A 277 -24.53 -0.96 5.29
C SER A 277 -24.36 -1.12 3.78
N LYS A 278 -24.95 -2.18 3.20
CA LYS A 278 -25.02 -2.39 1.75
C LYS A 278 -25.54 -1.17 1.02
N GLN A 279 -26.64 -0.58 1.51
CA GLN A 279 -27.26 0.58 0.86
C GLN A 279 -26.33 1.80 0.86
N GLU A 280 -25.62 2.06 1.96
CA GLU A 280 -24.67 3.18 2.01
C GLU A 280 -23.48 2.97 1.05
N LEU A 281 -23.06 1.71 0.84
CA LEU A 281 -22.05 1.37 -0.16
C LEU A 281 -22.56 1.63 -1.59
N ILE A 282 -23.79 1.22 -1.92
CA ILE A 282 -24.44 1.52 -3.21
C ILE A 282 -24.51 3.03 -3.41
N ASP A 283 -24.96 3.77 -2.40
CA ASP A 283 -25.14 5.22 -2.47
C ASP A 283 -23.82 5.96 -2.72
N ILE A 284 -22.73 5.58 -2.03
CA ILE A 284 -21.43 6.24 -2.20
C ILE A 284 -20.79 5.88 -3.55
N VAL A 285 -20.86 4.62 -3.98
CA VAL A 285 -20.35 4.19 -5.30
C VAL A 285 -21.10 4.91 -6.42
N GLY A 286 -22.44 4.92 -6.34
CA GLY A 286 -23.29 5.61 -7.31
C GLY A 286 -23.03 7.12 -7.33
N LYS A 287 -22.82 7.74 -6.16
CA LYS A 287 -22.47 9.16 -6.07
C LYS A 287 -21.11 9.47 -6.71
N LEU A 288 -20.09 8.67 -6.42
CA LEU A 288 -18.74 8.84 -6.97
C LEU A 288 -18.76 8.76 -8.51
N ARG A 289 -19.41 7.73 -9.08
CA ARG A 289 -19.54 7.59 -10.54
C ARG A 289 -20.38 8.68 -11.19
N LYS A 290 -21.38 9.20 -10.48
CA LYS A 290 -22.19 10.31 -10.99
C LYS A 290 -21.39 11.61 -11.06
N GLU A 291 -20.63 11.92 -10.01
CA GLU A 291 -19.86 13.17 -9.91
C GLU A 291 -18.54 13.12 -10.71
N ILE A 292 -17.95 11.92 -10.86
CA ILE A 292 -16.68 11.68 -11.57
C ILE A 292 -16.89 10.48 -12.51
N PRO A 293 -17.44 10.71 -13.73
CA PRO A 293 -17.87 9.61 -14.62
C PRO A 293 -16.77 8.64 -15.06
N ASP A 294 -15.50 9.06 -15.05
CA ASP A 294 -14.34 8.26 -15.43
C ASP A 294 -13.55 7.73 -14.22
N ILE A 295 -14.13 7.80 -13.01
CA ILE A 295 -13.50 7.30 -11.79
C ILE A 295 -13.30 5.79 -11.84
N VAL A 296 -12.09 5.36 -11.51
CA VAL A 296 -11.73 3.97 -11.28
C VAL A 296 -11.90 3.66 -9.80
N LEU A 297 -12.78 2.73 -9.48
CA LEU A 297 -13.00 2.28 -8.10
C LEU A 297 -12.34 0.93 -7.88
N ARG A 298 -11.37 0.91 -6.98
CA ARG A 298 -10.77 -0.31 -6.46
C ARG A 298 -11.45 -0.70 -5.15
N THR A 299 -11.71 -1.98 -4.96
CA THR A 299 -12.15 -2.50 -3.66
C THR A 299 -11.37 -3.75 -3.25
N THR A 300 -11.59 -4.19 -2.02
CA THR A 300 -11.04 -5.43 -1.48
C THR A 300 -12.11 -6.12 -0.66
N LEU A 301 -12.24 -7.44 -0.86
CA LEU A 301 -13.20 -8.31 -0.21
C LEU A 301 -12.51 -9.38 0.63
N ILE A 302 -13.19 -9.85 1.67
CA ILE A 302 -12.79 -10.97 2.50
C ILE A 302 -13.89 -12.03 2.47
N THR A 303 -13.57 -13.23 2.01
CA THR A 303 -14.49 -14.39 2.02
C THR A 303 -14.25 -15.28 3.21
N GLY A 304 -15.28 -16.02 3.61
CA GLY A 304 -15.20 -16.97 4.72
C GLY A 304 -15.03 -16.29 6.08
N PHE A 305 -15.52 -15.06 6.25
CA PHE A 305 -15.50 -14.40 7.55
C PHE A 305 -16.30 -15.22 8.59
N PRO A 306 -15.95 -15.25 9.89
CA PRO A 306 -16.66 -16.08 10.85
C PRO A 306 -18.15 -15.75 10.95
N GLY A 307 -18.98 -16.71 10.58
CA GLY A 307 -20.44 -16.61 10.48
C GLY A 307 -20.98 -16.37 9.07
N GLU A 308 -20.14 -16.29 8.04
CA GLU A 308 -20.55 -16.10 6.64
C GLU A 308 -21.33 -17.29 6.10
N THR A 309 -22.61 -17.06 5.81
CA THR A 309 -23.52 -18.06 5.26
C THR A 309 -23.50 -18.06 3.74
N GLU A 310 -24.17 -19.04 3.13
CA GLU A 310 -24.34 -19.09 1.67
C GLU A 310 -25.16 -17.90 1.15
N GLU A 311 -26.19 -17.49 1.90
CA GLU A 311 -27.00 -16.31 1.55
C GLU A 311 -26.16 -15.03 1.56
N ASP A 312 -25.22 -14.90 2.50
CA ASP A 312 -24.30 -13.75 2.58
C ASP A 312 -23.34 -13.70 1.38
N HIS A 313 -22.86 -14.86 0.92
CA HIS A 313 -21.95 -14.98 -0.23
C HIS A 313 -22.67 -14.67 -1.55
N GLU A 314 -23.87 -15.22 -1.75
CA GLU A 314 -24.69 -14.90 -2.93
C GLU A 314 -25.06 -13.41 -2.95
N GLU A 315 -25.39 -12.82 -1.80
CA GLU A 315 -25.62 -11.37 -1.69
C GLU A 315 -24.38 -10.54 -2.09
N LEU A 316 -23.18 -11.03 -1.76
CA LEU A 316 -21.92 -10.39 -2.13
C LEU A 316 -21.64 -10.50 -3.63
N LYS A 317 -21.89 -11.67 -4.24
CA LYS A 317 -21.78 -11.87 -5.69
C LYS A 317 -22.72 -10.95 -6.47
N GLU A 318 -24.01 -10.91 -6.10
CA GLU A 318 -24.98 -9.99 -6.69
C GLU A 318 -24.54 -8.53 -6.56
N PHE A 319 -23.96 -8.15 -5.41
CA PHE A 319 -23.45 -6.80 -5.22
C PHE A 319 -22.24 -6.48 -6.10
N VAL A 320 -21.32 -7.42 -6.31
CA VAL A 320 -20.16 -7.24 -7.20
C VAL A 320 -20.61 -7.11 -8.65
N ASP A 321 -21.56 -7.95 -9.08
CA ASP A 321 -22.17 -7.90 -10.42
C ASP A 321 -22.88 -6.56 -10.66
N GLU A 322 -23.67 -6.07 -9.69
CA GLU A 322 -24.38 -4.79 -9.84
C GLU A 322 -23.44 -3.58 -9.80
N MET A 323 -22.44 -3.61 -8.91
CA MET A 323 -21.53 -2.48 -8.72
C MET A 323 -20.38 -2.46 -9.72
N GLU A 324 -20.05 -3.55 -10.42
CA GLU A 324 -19.02 -3.64 -11.46
C GLU A 324 -17.74 -2.85 -11.13
N PHE A 325 -17.06 -3.16 -10.01
CA PHE A 325 -15.84 -2.43 -9.64
C PHE A 325 -14.77 -2.56 -10.73
N ASP A 326 -14.04 -1.48 -10.99
CA ASP A 326 -12.99 -1.46 -12.02
C ASP A 326 -11.79 -2.34 -11.65
N ARG A 327 -11.51 -2.43 -10.33
CA ARG A 327 -10.47 -3.26 -9.74
C ARG A 327 -10.99 -3.88 -8.46
N LEU A 328 -10.77 -5.17 -8.24
CA LEU A 328 -11.20 -5.84 -7.02
C LEU A 328 -10.25 -6.99 -6.70
N GLY A 329 -9.81 -7.05 -5.44
CA GLY A 329 -9.08 -8.18 -4.90
C GLY A 329 -9.91 -8.91 -3.84
N VAL A 330 -9.84 -10.24 -3.84
CA VAL A 330 -10.52 -11.08 -2.84
C VAL A 330 -9.48 -11.88 -2.06
N PHE A 331 -9.60 -11.86 -0.74
CA PHE A 331 -8.74 -12.62 0.16
C PHE A 331 -9.59 -13.56 1.01
N THR A 332 -9.08 -14.74 1.35
CA THR A 332 -9.73 -15.57 2.37
C THR A 332 -9.50 -14.96 3.75
N TYR A 333 -10.49 -15.07 4.62
CA TYR A 333 -10.34 -14.67 6.01
C TYR A 333 -9.24 -15.50 6.69
N SER A 334 -8.21 -14.82 7.18
CA SER A 334 -7.11 -15.41 7.94
C SER A 334 -7.26 -15.05 9.44
N PRO A 335 -7.43 -16.04 10.33
CA PRO A 335 -7.60 -15.78 11.76
C PRO A 335 -6.30 -15.29 12.38
N GLU A 336 -6.30 -14.04 12.84
CA GLU A 336 -5.15 -13.43 13.49
C GLU A 336 -5.26 -13.50 15.02
N GLU A 337 -4.22 -14.00 15.68
CA GLU A 337 -4.16 -14.10 17.15
C GLU A 337 -4.46 -12.76 17.82
N ASN A 338 -5.28 -12.78 18.86
CA ASN A 338 -5.73 -11.61 19.61
C ASN A 338 -6.64 -10.65 18.82
N THR A 339 -7.24 -11.08 17.71
CA THR A 339 -8.35 -10.36 17.08
C THR A 339 -9.70 -10.93 17.53
N PRO A 340 -10.74 -10.10 17.74
CA PRO A 340 -12.07 -10.61 18.10
C PRO A 340 -12.63 -11.65 17.12
N ALA A 341 -12.35 -11.50 15.81
CA ALA A 341 -12.82 -12.45 14.79
C ALA A 341 -12.18 -13.84 14.94
N ALA A 342 -10.92 -13.93 15.37
CA ALA A 342 -10.25 -15.22 15.58
C ALA A 342 -10.88 -16.05 16.71
N GLU A 343 -11.53 -15.40 17.68
CA GLU A 343 -12.20 -16.04 18.81
C GLU A 343 -13.68 -16.37 18.54
N MET A 344 -14.23 -15.97 17.39
CA MET A 344 -15.62 -16.28 17.03
C MET A 344 -15.81 -17.78 16.79
N ALA A 345 -16.90 -18.35 17.30
CA ALA A 345 -17.16 -19.79 17.21
C ALA A 345 -17.49 -20.28 15.78
N ASP A 346 -18.12 -19.42 14.97
CA ASP A 346 -18.65 -19.78 13.65
C ASP A 346 -17.58 -19.69 12.55
N GLN A 347 -16.40 -20.27 12.76
CA GLN A 347 -15.33 -20.27 11.76
C GLN A 347 -15.75 -21.06 10.51
N VAL A 348 -15.49 -20.51 9.32
CA VAL A 348 -15.78 -21.16 8.04
C VAL A 348 -14.60 -22.07 7.65
N PRO A 349 -14.83 -23.30 7.15
CA PRO A 349 -13.76 -24.18 6.67
C PRO A 349 -12.95 -23.55 5.53
N GLU A 350 -11.63 -23.80 5.48
CA GLU A 350 -10.75 -23.16 4.50
C GLU A 350 -11.15 -23.43 3.05
N GLU A 351 -11.53 -24.68 2.72
CA GLU A 351 -12.00 -25.08 1.39
C GLU A 351 -13.18 -24.23 0.90
N VAL A 352 -14.12 -23.89 1.80
CA VAL A 352 -15.27 -23.03 1.47
C VAL A 352 -14.83 -21.58 1.25
N LYS A 353 -13.83 -21.09 1.99
CA LYS A 353 -13.33 -19.72 1.77
C LYS A 353 -12.64 -19.57 0.43
N GLU A 354 -11.84 -20.57 0.06
CA GLU A 354 -11.13 -20.63 -1.21
C GLU A 354 -12.10 -20.76 -2.39
N GLU A 355 -13.09 -21.65 -2.30
CA GLU A 355 -14.16 -21.77 -3.30
C GLU A 355 -14.87 -20.43 -3.53
N ARG A 356 -15.32 -19.77 -2.45
CA ARG A 356 -15.96 -18.45 -2.53
C ARG A 356 -15.06 -17.35 -3.09
N ARG A 357 -13.77 -17.38 -2.74
CA ARG A 357 -12.79 -16.44 -3.29
C ARG A 357 -12.70 -16.62 -4.80
N ASP A 358 -12.57 -17.87 -5.25
CA ASP A 358 -12.38 -18.19 -6.66
C ASP A 358 -13.62 -17.81 -7.48
N GLU A 359 -14.83 -18.07 -6.99
CA GLU A 359 -16.07 -17.63 -7.63
C GLU A 359 -16.15 -16.11 -7.83
N LEU A 360 -15.79 -15.33 -6.79
CA LEU A 360 -15.79 -13.87 -6.88
C LEU A 360 -14.68 -13.34 -7.81
N MET A 361 -13.51 -13.99 -7.82
CA MET A 361 -12.41 -13.63 -8.71
C MET A 361 -12.74 -13.96 -10.18
N GLU A 362 -13.45 -15.05 -10.46
CA GLU A 362 -13.96 -15.38 -11.79
C GLU A 362 -14.97 -14.32 -12.28
N LEU A 363 -15.96 -13.98 -11.45
CA LEU A 363 -16.92 -12.91 -11.77
C LEU A 363 -16.21 -11.57 -12.03
N GLN A 364 -15.25 -11.19 -11.17
CA GLN A 364 -14.50 -9.95 -11.34
C GLN A 364 -13.63 -9.97 -12.61
N GLN A 365 -13.12 -11.13 -13.01
CA GLN A 365 -12.31 -11.25 -14.22
C GLN A 365 -13.13 -10.90 -15.46
N GLU A 366 -14.37 -11.37 -15.54
CA GLU A 366 -15.30 -11.02 -16.63
C GLU A 366 -15.57 -9.51 -16.66
N ILE A 367 -15.91 -8.91 -15.50
CA ILE A 367 -16.14 -7.47 -15.36
C ILE A 367 -14.90 -6.66 -15.79
N SER A 368 -13.70 -7.08 -15.36
CA SER A 368 -12.44 -6.39 -15.66
C SER A 368 -12.12 -6.45 -17.16
N TYR A 369 -12.38 -7.60 -17.80
CA TYR A 369 -12.20 -7.78 -19.22
C TYR A 369 -13.14 -6.89 -20.02
N ASP A 370 -14.44 -6.87 -19.70
CA ASP A 370 -15.44 -6.05 -20.39
C ASP A 370 -15.12 -4.55 -20.26
N ARG A 371 -14.74 -4.10 -19.06
CA ARG A 371 -14.25 -2.73 -18.81
C ARG A 371 -12.99 -2.42 -19.63
N GLY A 372 -12.09 -3.38 -19.80
CA GLY A 372 -10.91 -3.26 -20.65
C GLY A 372 -11.28 -3.13 -22.14
N GLN A 373 -12.25 -3.92 -22.61
CA GLN A 373 -12.75 -3.83 -23.99
C GLN A 373 -13.36 -2.46 -24.29
N ASP A 374 -14.09 -1.86 -23.35
CA ASP A 374 -14.63 -0.50 -23.47
C ASP A 374 -13.55 0.59 -23.63
N ARG A 375 -12.32 0.30 -23.19
CA ARG A 375 -11.17 1.20 -23.37
C ARG A 375 -10.58 1.16 -24.77
N ILE A 376 -10.88 0.13 -25.58
CA ILE A 376 -10.30 0.00 -26.93
C ILE A 376 -10.69 1.20 -27.80
N GLY A 377 -9.68 1.79 -28.45
CA GLY A 377 -9.81 2.99 -29.28
C GLY A 377 -9.68 4.31 -28.50
N GLN A 378 -9.73 4.28 -27.17
CA GLN A 378 -9.48 5.48 -26.35
C GLN A 378 -8.00 5.85 -26.35
N GLU A 379 -7.72 7.15 -26.22
CA GLU A 379 -6.36 7.67 -25.99
C GLU A 379 -6.18 7.94 -24.50
N LEU A 380 -5.21 7.28 -23.88
CA LEU A 380 -4.90 7.40 -22.47
C LEU A 380 -3.51 8.00 -22.28
N LEU A 381 -3.35 8.78 -21.21
CA LEU A 381 -2.05 9.21 -20.76
C LEU A 381 -1.42 8.10 -19.90
N VAL A 382 -0.24 7.64 -20.30
CA VAL A 382 0.45 6.48 -19.72
C VAL A 382 1.78 6.92 -19.16
N MET A 383 2.07 6.58 -17.90
CA MET A 383 3.41 6.70 -17.33
C MET A 383 4.19 5.42 -17.60
N ILE A 384 5.37 5.53 -18.21
CA ILE A 384 6.24 4.39 -18.53
C ILE A 384 7.00 3.95 -17.27
N GLU A 385 6.99 2.65 -16.98
CA GLU A 385 7.72 2.08 -15.84
C GLU A 385 9.00 1.37 -16.25
N GLY A 386 9.01 0.76 -17.44
CA GLY A 386 10.19 0.06 -17.92
C GLY A 386 10.00 -0.56 -19.29
N LYS A 387 11.10 -1.05 -19.84
CA LYS A 387 11.11 -1.76 -21.11
C LYS A 387 10.99 -3.26 -20.85
N VAL A 388 10.18 -3.96 -21.65
CA VAL A 388 10.15 -5.43 -21.64
C VAL A 388 11.46 -5.95 -22.22
N ALA A 389 12.10 -6.89 -21.51
CA ALA A 389 13.37 -7.47 -21.96
C ALA A 389 13.20 -8.13 -23.32
N ASP A 390 14.14 -7.89 -24.23
CA ASP A 390 14.20 -8.46 -25.59
C ASP A 390 12.99 -8.16 -26.51
N GLU A 391 12.09 -7.25 -26.12
CA GLU A 391 10.93 -6.85 -26.92
C GLU A 391 10.94 -5.35 -27.28
N SER A 392 10.18 -4.98 -28.31
CA SER A 392 9.90 -3.57 -28.66
C SER A 392 8.60 -3.11 -27.99
N ALA A 393 8.52 -3.38 -26.69
CA ALA A 393 7.37 -3.06 -25.86
C ALA A 393 7.82 -2.45 -24.53
N TYR A 394 7.00 -1.54 -24.02
CA TYR A 394 7.18 -0.93 -22.71
C TYR A 394 6.00 -1.26 -21.82
N ILE A 395 6.27 -1.40 -20.53
CA ILE A 395 5.26 -1.51 -19.49
C ILE A 395 5.01 -0.09 -18.98
N GLY A 396 3.74 0.27 -18.88
CA GLY A 396 3.31 1.52 -18.27
C GLY A 396 2.04 1.35 -17.47
N ARG A 397 1.60 2.44 -16.87
CA ARG A 397 0.36 2.53 -16.08
C ARG A 397 -0.44 3.75 -16.47
N THR A 398 -1.76 3.66 -16.33
CA THR A 398 -2.67 4.79 -16.49
C THR A 398 -2.99 5.41 -15.13
N TYR A 399 -3.78 6.49 -15.12
CA TYR A 399 -4.32 7.04 -13.87
C TYR A 399 -5.17 6.00 -13.10
N GLY A 400 -5.69 4.98 -13.79
CA GLY A 400 -6.50 3.89 -13.24
C GLY A 400 -5.71 2.78 -12.57
N ASP A 401 -4.37 2.81 -12.61
CA ASP A 401 -3.55 1.68 -12.17
C ASP A 401 -2.58 2.09 -11.07
N ALA A 402 -2.75 1.54 -9.87
CA ALA A 402 -1.80 1.68 -8.77
C ALA A 402 -0.58 0.75 -8.98
N PRO A 403 0.65 1.21 -8.68
CA PRO A 403 1.85 0.41 -8.89
C PRO A 403 1.85 -0.85 -8.03
N LYS A 404 2.34 -1.96 -8.61
CA LYS A 404 2.46 -3.30 -7.98
C LYS A 404 1.15 -3.97 -7.56
N VAL A 405 0.00 -3.33 -7.75
CA VAL A 405 -1.30 -3.81 -7.24
C VAL A 405 -2.31 -4.02 -8.37
N ASP A 406 -2.40 -3.09 -9.30
CA ASP A 406 -3.32 -3.17 -10.44
C ASP A 406 -2.60 -3.63 -11.72
N GLY A 407 -3.33 -3.67 -12.83
CA GLY A 407 -2.80 -4.08 -14.13
C GLY A 407 -1.88 -3.06 -14.80
N TYR A 408 -1.33 -3.44 -15.94
CA TYR A 408 -0.44 -2.64 -16.76
C TYR A 408 -1.05 -2.34 -18.14
N ILE A 409 -0.46 -1.36 -18.81
CA ILE A 409 -0.61 -1.19 -20.25
C ILE A 409 0.72 -1.50 -20.95
N PHE A 410 0.67 -2.44 -21.91
CA PHE A 410 1.79 -2.79 -22.76
C PHE A 410 1.78 -1.91 -24.01
N VAL A 411 2.77 -1.03 -24.11
CA VAL A 411 2.91 -0.04 -25.18
C VAL A 411 3.88 -0.57 -26.24
N GLN A 412 3.35 -0.96 -27.40
CA GLN A 412 4.16 -1.39 -28.54
C GLN A 412 4.67 -0.17 -29.30
N THR A 413 5.99 0.01 -29.36
CA THR A 413 6.61 1.12 -30.07
C THR A 413 8.06 0.83 -30.44
N GLY A 414 8.49 1.39 -31.58
CA GLY A 414 9.91 1.42 -31.98
C GLY A 414 10.68 2.59 -31.36
N GLU A 415 10.00 3.51 -30.68
CA GLU A 415 10.63 4.65 -30.02
C GLU A 415 11.32 4.28 -28.70
N LEU A 416 12.30 5.09 -28.30
CA LEU A 416 12.97 4.96 -27.02
C LEU A 416 12.24 5.81 -25.98
N LEU A 417 11.66 5.16 -24.98
CA LEU A 417 10.99 5.81 -23.86
C LEU A 417 11.78 5.55 -22.57
N MET A 418 11.77 6.50 -21.65
CA MET A 418 12.41 6.36 -20.34
C MET A 418 11.38 6.13 -19.24
N THR A 419 11.76 5.40 -18.20
CA THR A 419 10.95 5.25 -16.98
C THR A 419 10.63 6.64 -16.41
N GLY A 420 9.37 6.87 -16.07
CA GLY A 420 8.82 8.14 -15.59
C GLY A 420 8.35 9.09 -16.70
N ASP A 421 8.58 8.78 -17.97
CA ASP A 421 8.00 9.54 -19.09
C ASP A 421 6.49 9.32 -19.17
N PHE A 422 5.78 10.34 -19.67
CA PHE A 422 4.36 10.25 -19.97
C PHE A 422 4.14 10.27 -21.47
N ALA A 423 3.44 9.25 -21.97
CA ALA A 423 3.12 9.09 -23.38
C ALA A 423 1.60 9.05 -23.58
N LYS A 424 1.13 9.58 -24.71
CA LYS A 424 -0.24 9.37 -25.17
C LYS A 424 -0.28 8.05 -25.93
N VAL A 425 -1.13 7.14 -25.46
CA VAL A 425 -1.23 5.77 -25.97
C VAL A 425 -2.67 5.52 -26.39
N ARG A 426 -2.87 5.07 -27.62
CA ARG A 426 -4.15 4.56 -28.07
C ARG A 426 -4.26 3.10 -27.71
N VAL A 427 -5.30 2.73 -26.96
CA VAL A 427 -5.59 1.35 -26.59
C VAL A 427 -6.06 0.59 -27.84
N THR A 428 -5.42 -0.53 -28.13
CA THR A 428 -5.71 -1.40 -29.29
C THR A 428 -6.25 -2.77 -28.89
N GLY A 429 -6.09 -3.15 -27.63
CA GLY A 429 -6.61 -4.41 -27.10
C GLY A 429 -6.65 -4.41 -25.58
N ALA A 430 -7.33 -5.40 -25.03
CA ALA A 430 -7.38 -5.66 -23.60
C ALA A 430 -7.27 -7.17 -23.35
N LEU A 431 -6.59 -7.52 -22.27
CA LEU A 431 -6.56 -8.82 -21.62
C LEU A 431 -7.46 -8.76 -20.38
N GLU A 432 -7.46 -9.81 -19.57
CA GLU A 432 -8.31 -9.92 -18.38
C GLU A 432 -8.13 -8.75 -17.40
N TYR A 433 -6.88 -8.29 -17.20
CA TYR A 433 -6.56 -7.17 -16.30
C TYR A 433 -5.74 -6.06 -16.96
N ASP A 434 -5.07 -6.39 -18.06
CA ASP A 434 -4.08 -5.53 -18.73
C ASP A 434 -4.61 -4.94 -20.03
N LEU A 435 -4.03 -3.81 -20.43
CA LEU A 435 -4.31 -3.17 -21.72
C LEU A 435 -3.12 -3.33 -22.67
N ILE A 436 -3.40 -3.28 -23.97
CA ILE A 436 -2.40 -3.24 -25.03
C ILE A 436 -2.65 -1.97 -25.83
N GLY A 437 -1.59 -1.22 -26.14
CA GLY A 437 -1.71 -0.01 -26.94
C GLY A 437 -0.47 0.32 -27.76
N VAL A 438 -0.61 1.35 -28.57
CA VAL A 438 0.46 1.93 -29.39
C VAL A 438 0.53 3.43 -29.13
N LEU A 439 1.69 4.05 -29.37
CA LEU A 439 1.79 5.51 -29.29
C LEU A 439 0.78 6.16 -30.23
N SER A 440 0.09 7.19 -29.74
CA SER A 440 -0.73 8.04 -30.60
C SER A 440 0.19 8.86 -31.51
N ASP A 441 0.02 8.77 -32.83
CA ASP A 441 0.77 9.57 -33.79
C ASP A 441 0.56 11.08 -33.53
N GLU A 442 1.60 11.79 -33.11
CA GLU A 442 1.57 13.27 -32.95
C GLU A 442 1.39 14.01 -34.30
N TYR A 443 1.34 13.31 -35.44
CA TYR A 443 1.34 13.87 -36.80
C TYR A 443 0.02 13.77 -37.58
N THR A 444 -1.10 13.45 -36.91
CA THR A 444 -2.43 13.51 -37.54
C THR A 444 -3.36 14.47 -36.80
N GLU A 445 -3.13 15.77 -37.01
CA GLU A 445 -4.20 16.78 -37.15
C GLU A 445 -3.90 17.69 -38.34
#